data_AF-A0A0R1WPP1-F1
#
_entry.id   AF-A0A0R1WPP1-F1
#
_cell.length_a   1.000
_cell.length_b   1.000
_cell.length_c   1.000
_cell.angle_alpha   90.00
_cell.angle_beta   90.00
_cell.angle_gamma   90.00
#
_symmetry.space_group_name_H-M   'P 1'
#
loop_
_entity.id
_entity.type
_entity.pdbx_description
1 polymer ?
#
loop_
_entity_poly.entity_id
_entity_poly.type
_entity_poly.pdbx_seq_one_letter_code
_entity_poly.pdbx_strand_id
1 'polypeptide(L)'
;MKNHKIRFRKKTYQGVIYWSYQSDKELNDLMHILERQVREQFKIRKRIVVTSVPIDSEHGEIELRIDNVVFKRYLLLGIETLYLNVDDMIEYNGAAQDIFKEEGVYGRKGVTDISTLEYTIEDVKNSVYFGVDRSPSIALKAAKYWHRTAYYQAFSNGNKRTGLLAALMFLYLNYYIFDEEQSKADLYESISVKIANRKLSEYDVYMFIINNVNYDIERSTKDFIMRGKSK
;
A
#
# COMPACT_ATOMS: atom_id res chain seq x y z
N MET A 1 -5.85 12.20 -15.37
CA MET A 1 -7.01 11.56 -14.73
C MET A 1 -8.26 11.81 -15.56
N LYS A 2 -8.96 10.76 -15.99
CA LYS A 2 -10.33 10.92 -16.53
C LYS A 2 -11.25 11.38 -15.40
N ASN A 3 -12.11 12.36 -15.69
CA ASN A 3 -13.11 12.83 -14.73
C ASN A 3 -14.26 11.83 -14.65
N HIS A 4 -14.13 10.83 -13.80
CA HIS A 4 -15.25 9.97 -13.45
C HIS A 4 -16.25 10.78 -12.61
N LYS A 5 -17.55 10.63 -12.92
CA LYS A 5 -18.64 11.21 -12.13
C LYS A 5 -19.46 10.06 -11.56
N ILE A 6 -19.19 9.70 -10.32
CA ILE A 6 -19.96 8.69 -9.60
C ILE A 6 -21.12 9.40 -8.90
N ARG A 7 -22.35 9.04 -9.25
CA ARG A 7 -23.54 9.52 -8.55
C ARG A 7 -23.89 8.52 -7.45
N PHE A 8 -23.87 8.98 -6.21
CA PHE A 8 -24.34 8.20 -5.08
C PHE A 8 -25.24 9.09 -4.24
N ARG A 9 -26.48 8.64 -4.03
CA ARG A 9 -27.58 9.45 -3.49
C ARG A 9 -27.72 10.78 -4.28
N LYS A 10 -27.77 11.92 -3.58
CA LYS A 10 -27.93 13.28 -4.15
C LYS A 10 -26.60 14.00 -4.40
N LYS A 11 -25.45 13.32 -4.25
CA LYS A 11 -24.11 13.90 -4.44
C LYS A 11 -23.39 13.27 -5.64
N THR A 12 -22.44 14.02 -6.19
CA THR A 12 -21.53 13.54 -7.24
C THR A 12 -20.12 13.51 -6.69
N TYR A 13 -19.42 12.41 -6.94
CA TYR A 13 -18.06 12.13 -6.51
C TYR A 13 -17.13 12.03 -7.73
N GLN A 14 -15.89 12.49 -7.58
CA GLN A 14 -14.86 12.47 -8.62
C GLN A 14 -14.15 11.10 -8.73
N GLY A 15 -14.44 10.18 -7.82
CA GLY A 15 -13.88 8.83 -7.80
C GLY A 15 -14.30 8.06 -6.56
N VAL A 16 -13.81 6.83 -6.46
CA VAL A 16 -14.02 5.91 -5.34
C VAL A 16 -12.70 5.65 -4.65
N ILE A 17 -12.72 5.57 -3.33
CA ILE A 17 -11.61 5.12 -2.52
C ILE A 17 -12.10 3.92 -1.70
N TYR A 18 -11.37 2.83 -1.80
CA TYR A 18 -11.53 1.67 -0.95
C TYR A 18 -10.68 1.81 0.29
N TRP A 19 -11.34 1.76 1.44
CA TRP A 19 -10.73 1.67 2.76
C TRP A 19 -10.46 0.21 3.08
N SER A 20 -9.31 -0.29 2.63
CA SER A 20 -8.96 -1.70 2.64
C SER A 20 -8.53 -2.22 4.01
N TYR A 21 -8.16 -1.33 4.96
CA TYR A 21 -7.92 -1.70 6.36
C TYR A 21 -8.66 -0.75 7.30
N GLN A 22 -9.72 -1.21 7.94
CA GLN A 22 -10.67 -0.35 8.66
C GLN A 22 -10.16 0.04 10.07
N SER A 23 -9.17 0.94 10.11
CA SER A 23 -8.65 1.53 11.35
C SER A 23 -8.42 3.04 11.19
N ASP A 24 -8.46 3.76 12.31
CA ASP A 24 -8.22 5.22 12.31
C ASP A 24 -6.84 5.57 11.75
N LYS A 25 -5.84 4.72 12.02
CA LYS A 25 -4.48 4.95 11.54
C LYS A 25 -4.39 4.81 10.02
N GLU A 26 -5.02 3.80 9.41
CA GLU A 26 -5.14 3.71 7.94
C GLU A 26 -5.84 4.94 7.36
N LEU A 27 -6.95 5.38 7.96
CA LEU A 27 -7.69 6.54 7.44
C LEU A 27 -6.84 7.82 7.49
N ASN A 28 -6.09 8.02 8.57
CA ASN A 28 -5.15 9.14 8.70
C ASN A 28 -4.00 9.07 7.69
N ASP A 29 -3.43 7.88 7.51
CA ASP A 29 -2.37 7.60 6.53
C ASP A 29 -2.86 7.91 5.10
N LEU A 30 -4.06 7.44 4.75
CA LEU A 30 -4.72 7.73 3.48
C LEU A 30 -4.97 9.23 3.27
N MET A 31 -5.46 9.95 4.30
CA MET A 31 -5.68 11.41 4.20
C MET A 31 -4.37 12.17 3.98
N HIS A 32 -3.29 11.79 4.66
CA HIS A 32 -1.95 12.34 4.43
C HIS A 32 -1.46 12.11 3.00
N ILE A 33 -1.59 10.87 2.50
CA ILE A 33 -1.22 10.51 1.12
C ILE A 33 -2.00 11.35 0.11
N LEU A 34 -3.32 11.50 0.27
CA LEU A 34 -4.16 12.28 -0.63
C LEU A 34 -3.82 13.77 -0.61
N GLU A 35 -3.52 14.33 0.56
CA GLU A 35 -3.06 15.72 0.68
C GLU A 35 -1.77 15.93 -0.13
N ARG A 36 -0.77 15.07 0.11
CA ARG A 36 0.53 15.09 -0.56
C ARG A 36 0.37 14.96 -2.08
N GLN A 37 -0.33 13.93 -2.53
CA GLN A 37 -0.58 13.64 -3.94
C GLN A 37 -1.26 14.81 -4.65
N VAL A 38 -2.26 15.45 -4.04
CA VAL A 38 -2.94 16.63 -4.62
C VAL A 38 -2.03 17.85 -4.63
N ARG A 39 -1.23 18.06 -3.58
CA ARG A 39 -0.26 19.15 -3.50
C ARG A 39 0.76 19.07 -4.64
N GLU A 40 1.33 17.90 -4.85
CA GLU A 40 2.32 17.62 -5.90
C GLU A 40 1.69 17.76 -7.29
N GLN A 41 0.56 17.08 -7.53
CA GLN A 41 -0.11 17.06 -8.84
C GLN A 41 -0.51 18.45 -9.34
N PHE A 42 -1.00 19.32 -8.46
CA PHE A 42 -1.51 20.65 -8.84
C PHE A 42 -0.60 21.80 -8.43
N LYS A 43 0.60 21.50 -7.89
CA LYS A 43 1.57 22.50 -7.39
C LYS A 43 0.93 23.52 -6.44
N ILE A 44 0.02 23.07 -5.57
CA ILE A 44 -0.78 23.93 -4.70
C ILE A 44 0.07 24.42 -3.53
N ARG A 45 0.26 25.74 -3.46
CA ARG A 45 0.91 26.42 -2.32
C ARG A 45 -0.04 26.79 -1.18
N LYS A 46 -1.35 26.68 -1.44
CA LYS A 46 -2.42 27.01 -0.50
C LYS A 46 -2.63 25.92 0.55
N ARG A 47 -3.42 26.23 1.58
CA ARG A 47 -3.79 25.26 2.60
C ARG A 47 -4.72 24.22 1.98
N ILE A 48 -4.33 22.95 2.09
CA ILE A 48 -5.16 21.81 1.74
C ILE A 48 -5.65 21.20 3.05
N VAL A 49 -6.93 20.83 3.11
CA VAL A 49 -7.51 20.10 4.23
C VAL A 49 -8.22 18.89 3.66
N VAL A 50 -7.89 17.70 4.18
CA VAL A 50 -8.56 16.44 3.85
C VAL A 50 -9.36 16.02 5.07
N THR A 51 -10.64 15.73 4.88
CA THR A 51 -11.52 15.24 5.95
C THR A 51 -12.30 14.03 5.49
N SER A 52 -12.57 13.10 6.40
CA SER A 52 -13.49 11.98 6.19
C SER A 52 -14.77 12.18 6.99
N VAL A 53 -15.92 11.87 6.41
CA VAL A 53 -17.24 11.95 7.07
C VAL A 53 -18.05 10.70 6.72
N PRO A 54 -18.65 10.00 7.70
CA PRO A 54 -19.55 8.89 7.42
C PRO A 54 -20.82 9.38 6.70
N ILE A 55 -21.30 8.61 5.72
CA ILE A 55 -22.56 8.86 5.01
C ILE A 55 -23.66 7.92 5.53
N ASP A 56 -23.31 6.66 5.74
CA ASP A 56 -24.15 5.60 6.32
C ASP A 56 -23.27 4.49 6.91
N SER A 57 -23.85 3.33 7.20
CA SER A 57 -23.15 2.18 7.80
C SER A 57 -22.10 1.54 6.90
N GLU A 58 -22.14 1.77 5.58
CA GLU A 58 -21.28 1.11 4.60
C GLU A 58 -20.42 2.11 3.80
N HIS A 59 -20.79 3.39 3.82
CA HIS A 59 -20.18 4.43 2.99
C HIS A 59 -19.73 5.63 3.80
N GLY A 60 -18.59 6.20 3.38
CA GLY A 60 -18.10 7.50 3.82
C GLY A 60 -17.81 8.44 2.65
N GLU A 61 -17.37 9.65 2.97
CA GLU A 61 -16.93 10.66 2.02
C GLU A 61 -15.58 11.18 2.46
N ILE A 62 -14.61 11.21 1.55
CA ILE A 62 -13.39 12.02 1.71
C ILE A 62 -13.60 13.32 0.94
N GLU A 63 -13.51 14.45 1.65
CA GLU A 63 -13.57 15.79 1.08
C GLU A 63 -12.20 16.47 1.16
N LEU A 64 -11.69 16.91 0.01
CA LEU A 64 -10.52 17.76 -0.10
C LEU A 64 -10.96 19.21 -0.31
N ARG A 65 -10.47 20.10 0.56
CA ARG A 65 -10.70 21.55 0.48
C ARG A 65 -9.39 22.30 0.22
N ILE A 66 -9.44 23.31 -0.63
CA ILE A 66 -8.35 24.29 -0.84
C ILE A 66 -8.87 25.64 -0.37
N ASP A 67 -8.20 26.26 0.61
CA ASP A 67 -8.67 27.51 1.25
C ASP A 67 -10.16 27.44 1.66
N ASN A 68 -10.57 26.31 2.26
CA ASN A 68 -11.94 25.99 2.68
C ASN A 68 -12.98 25.81 1.56
N VAL A 69 -12.60 25.93 0.29
CA VAL A 69 -13.47 25.62 -0.84
C VAL A 69 -13.33 24.14 -1.21
N VAL A 70 -14.46 23.44 -1.34
CA VAL A 70 -14.48 22.03 -1.76
C VAL A 70 -13.87 21.90 -3.16
N PHE A 71 -12.76 21.18 -3.24
CA PHE A 71 -12.04 20.93 -4.48
C PHE A 71 -12.42 19.58 -5.09
N LYS A 72 -12.38 18.52 -4.27
CA LYS A 72 -12.75 17.15 -4.69
C LYS A 72 -13.50 16.40 -3.59
N ARG A 73 -14.35 15.47 -4.00
CA ARG A 73 -15.02 14.48 -3.14
C ARG A 73 -14.80 13.08 -3.69
N TYR A 74 -14.50 12.16 -2.78
CA TYR A 74 -14.38 10.74 -3.10
C TYR A 74 -15.34 9.94 -2.24
N LEU A 75 -16.02 8.98 -2.86
CA LEU A 75 -16.87 8.03 -2.14
C LEU A 75 -15.95 7.00 -1.48
N LEU A 76 -16.04 6.86 -0.17
CA LEU A 76 -15.26 5.91 0.62
C LEU A 76 -16.09 4.65 0.86
N LEU A 77 -15.54 3.48 0.55
CA LEU A 77 -16.17 2.18 0.83
C LEU A 77 -15.21 1.26 1.56
N GLY A 78 -15.67 0.60 2.61
CA GLY A 78 -14.91 -0.45 3.27
C GLY A 78 -14.82 -1.71 2.40
N ILE A 79 -13.63 -2.29 2.29
CA ILE A 79 -13.42 -3.61 1.67
C ILE A 79 -12.50 -4.45 2.56
N GLU A 80 -12.45 -5.75 2.30
CA GLU A 80 -11.45 -6.63 2.92
C GLU A 80 -10.04 -6.31 2.42
N THR A 81 -9.07 -6.41 3.31
CA THR A 81 -7.65 -6.31 2.96
C THR A 81 -7.25 -7.53 2.14
N LEU A 82 -6.56 -7.30 1.03
CA LEU A 82 -5.95 -8.38 0.26
C LEU A 82 -4.55 -8.64 0.80
N TYR A 83 -4.34 -9.82 1.38
CA TYR A 83 -3.07 -10.26 1.95
C TYR A 83 -2.30 -11.16 1.00
N LEU A 84 -0.97 -11.18 1.17
CA LEU A 84 -0.11 -12.14 0.49
C LEU A 84 -0.13 -13.48 1.21
N ASN A 85 0.04 -14.56 0.46
CA ASN A 85 0.24 -15.92 0.96
C ASN A 85 1.69 -16.40 0.70
N VAL A 86 2.02 -17.62 1.15
CA VAL A 86 3.37 -18.18 1.04
C VAL A 86 3.78 -18.40 -0.42
N ASP A 87 2.85 -18.85 -1.26
CA ASP A 87 3.12 -19.08 -2.68
C ASP A 87 3.37 -17.76 -3.41
N ASP A 88 2.66 -16.68 -3.06
CA ASP A 88 2.95 -15.33 -3.57
C ASP A 88 4.40 -14.94 -3.25
N MET A 89 4.86 -15.17 -2.01
CA MET A 89 6.24 -14.84 -1.60
C MET A 89 7.28 -15.64 -2.40
N ILE A 90 6.99 -16.91 -2.68
CA ILE A 90 7.85 -17.80 -3.45
C ILE A 90 7.88 -17.40 -4.93
N GLU A 91 6.73 -17.08 -5.51
CA GLU A 91 6.61 -16.55 -6.87
C GLU A 91 7.39 -15.24 -7.00
N TYR A 92 7.24 -14.34 -6.04
CA TYR A 92 7.96 -13.06 -6.00
C TYR A 92 9.46 -13.25 -5.82
N ASN A 93 9.92 -14.29 -5.12
CA ASN A 93 11.34 -14.63 -5.12
C ASN A 93 11.83 -15.10 -6.49
N GLY A 94 11.03 -15.88 -7.21
CA GLY A 94 11.31 -16.24 -8.60
C GLY A 94 11.37 -15.03 -9.54
N ALA A 95 10.40 -14.12 -9.46
CA ALA A 95 10.32 -12.92 -10.29
C ALA A 95 11.36 -11.84 -9.91
N ALA A 96 11.81 -11.81 -8.66
CA ALA A 96 12.78 -10.85 -8.15
C ALA A 96 14.12 -10.85 -8.91
N GLN A 97 14.48 -11.96 -9.58
CA GLN A 97 15.67 -12.05 -10.43
C GLN A 97 15.66 -11.07 -11.61
N ASP A 98 14.47 -10.63 -12.05
CA ASP A 98 14.34 -9.69 -13.17
C ASP A 98 14.65 -8.25 -12.75
N ILE A 99 14.63 -7.96 -11.45
CA ILE A 99 15.02 -6.64 -10.91
C ILE A 99 16.55 -6.49 -10.99
N PHE A 100 17.29 -7.52 -10.60
CA PHE A 100 18.74 -7.64 -10.77
C PHE A 100 19.10 -9.12 -10.95
N LYS A 101 19.76 -9.47 -12.05
CA LYS A 101 20.17 -10.84 -12.34
C LYS A 101 21.42 -11.19 -11.54
N GLU A 102 21.31 -12.20 -10.67
CA GLU A 102 22.42 -12.77 -9.92
C GLU A 102 22.30 -14.29 -9.92
N GLU A 103 23.41 -15.00 -10.02
CA GLU A 103 23.43 -16.45 -9.91
C GLU A 103 22.92 -16.91 -8.53
N GLY A 104 22.15 -18.00 -8.51
CA GLY A 104 21.62 -18.57 -7.27
C GLY A 104 20.38 -19.41 -7.48
N VAL A 105 19.89 -19.97 -6.37
CA VAL A 105 18.64 -20.75 -6.35
C VAL A 105 17.51 -19.84 -5.87
N TYR A 106 16.44 -19.78 -6.66
CA TYR A 106 15.26 -18.95 -6.43
C TYR A 106 13.98 -19.79 -6.48
N GLY A 107 12.85 -19.14 -6.16
CA GLY A 107 11.54 -19.75 -6.15
C GLY A 107 11.48 -20.87 -5.11
N ARG A 108 10.64 -21.88 -5.37
CA ARG A 108 10.37 -22.95 -4.38
C ARG A 108 11.64 -23.69 -3.95
N LYS A 109 12.59 -23.90 -4.87
CA LYS A 109 13.87 -24.56 -4.59
C LYS A 109 14.81 -23.69 -3.75
N GLY A 110 14.60 -22.38 -3.75
CA GLY A 110 15.40 -21.42 -2.97
C GLY A 110 14.87 -21.17 -1.57
N VAL A 111 13.78 -21.81 -1.14
CA VAL A 111 13.26 -21.64 0.23
C VAL A 111 14.16 -22.38 1.21
N THR A 112 14.73 -21.65 2.17
CA THR A 112 15.58 -22.21 3.24
C THR A 112 14.85 -22.28 4.58
N ASP A 113 13.87 -21.40 4.80
CA ASP A 113 13.06 -21.37 6.02
C ASP A 113 11.62 -20.96 5.71
N ILE A 114 10.75 -21.97 5.54
CA ILE A 114 9.32 -21.77 5.27
C ILE A 114 8.60 -21.14 6.46
N SER A 115 9.01 -21.47 7.69
CA SER A 115 8.36 -21.00 8.92
C SER A 115 8.55 -19.50 9.12
N THR A 116 9.69 -18.94 8.70
CA THR A 116 9.88 -17.49 8.68
C THR A 116 8.92 -16.78 7.70
N LEU A 117 8.61 -17.40 6.56
CA LEU A 117 7.63 -16.84 5.60
C LEU A 117 6.21 -16.88 6.19
N GLU A 118 5.82 -18.04 6.72
CA GLU A 118 4.52 -18.24 7.38
C GLU A 118 4.34 -17.25 8.54
N TYR A 119 5.34 -17.11 9.41
CA TYR A 119 5.33 -16.15 10.51
C TYR A 119 5.17 -14.71 10.02
N THR A 120 5.89 -14.32 8.96
CA THR A 120 5.80 -12.96 8.41
C THR A 120 4.39 -12.66 7.88
N ILE A 121 3.80 -13.61 7.15
CA ILE A 121 2.44 -13.47 6.61
C ILE A 121 1.41 -13.43 7.74
N GLU A 122 1.49 -14.36 8.68
CA GLU A 122 0.54 -14.43 9.78
C GLU A 122 0.62 -13.22 10.70
N ASP A 123 1.81 -12.70 10.98
CA ASP A 123 1.94 -11.48 11.80
C ASP A 123 1.41 -10.22 11.09
N VAL A 124 1.45 -10.17 9.76
CA VAL A 124 0.83 -9.07 9.00
C VAL A 124 -0.69 -9.20 8.99
N LYS A 125 -1.21 -10.41 8.79
CA LYS A 125 -2.64 -10.71 8.72
C LYS A 125 -3.31 -10.57 10.08
N ASN A 126 -2.70 -11.11 11.12
CA ASN A 126 -3.21 -11.17 12.49
C ASN A 126 -2.42 -10.24 13.40
N SER A 127 -2.37 -8.95 13.06
CA SER A 127 -1.52 -7.96 13.75
C SER A 127 -2.04 -7.48 15.11
N VAL A 128 -3.23 -7.91 15.53
CA VAL A 128 -3.84 -7.52 16.82
C VAL A 128 -3.40 -8.48 17.91
N TYR A 129 -2.55 -7.99 18.82
CA TYR A 129 -2.07 -8.74 19.97
C TYR A 129 -2.52 -8.06 21.25
N PHE A 130 -3.18 -8.82 22.14
CA PHE A 130 -3.68 -8.30 23.42
C PHE A 130 -4.54 -7.03 23.26
N GLY A 131 -5.38 -7.00 22.21
CA GLY A 131 -6.26 -5.87 21.89
C GLY A 131 -5.57 -4.67 21.24
N VAL A 132 -4.26 -4.74 20.98
CA VAL A 132 -3.50 -3.67 20.32
C VAL A 132 -3.04 -4.12 18.95
N ASP A 133 -3.44 -3.38 17.93
CA ASP A 133 -2.96 -3.58 16.58
C ASP A 133 -1.53 -3.05 16.42
N ARG A 134 -0.60 -3.95 16.06
CA ARG A 134 0.82 -3.64 15.85
C ARG A 134 1.13 -3.14 14.44
N SER A 135 0.21 -3.30 13.50
CA SER A 135 0.36 -2.80 12.12
C SER A 135 -0.97 -2.24 11.60
N PRO A 136 -1.49 -1.15 12.19
CA PRO A 136 -2.81 -0.61 11.91
C PRO A 136 -2.89 0.24 10.63
N SER A 137 -2.13 -0.09 9.59
CA SER A 137 -2.31 0.53 8.26
C SER A 137 -1.70 -0.34 7.17
N ILE A 138 -2.17 -0.16 5.94
CA ILE A 138 -1.61 -0.81 4.75
C ILE A 138 -0.13 -0.46 4.61
N ALA A 139 0.25 0.79 4.85
CA ALA A 139 1.65 1.22 4.80
C ALA A 139 2.52 0.51 5.85
N LEU A 140 2.04 0.35 7.09
CA LEU A 140 2.75 -0.39 8.14
C LEU A 140 2.87 -1.88 7.80
N LYS A 141 1.81 -2.48 7.27
CA LYS A 141 1.81 -3.89 6.84
C LYS A 141 2.77 -4.13 5.68
N ALA A 142 2.83 -3.22 4.69
CA ALA A 142 3.81 -3.29 3.61
C ALA A 142 5.25 -3.09 4.12
N ALA A 143 5.48 -2.16 5.05
CA ALA A 143 6.78 -1.96 5.67
C ALA A 143 7.27 -3.24 6.36
N LYS A 144 6.37 -3.95 7.03
CA LYS A 144 6.66 -5.23 7.67
C LYS A 144 7.02 -6.33 6.67
N TYR A 145 6.25 -6.49 5.58
CA TYR A 145 6.62 -7.41 4.48
C TYR A 145 8.02 -7.10 3.93
N TRP A 146 8.31 -5.82 3.66
CA TRP A 146 9.60 -5.40 3.14
C TRP A 146 10.73 -5.71 4.12
N HIS A 147 10.60 -5.19 5.34
CA HIS A 147 11.63 -5.23 6.35
C HIS A 147 11.96 -6.66 6.75
N ARG A 148 10.94 -7.45 7.12
CA ARG A 148 11.14 -8.80 7.65
C ARG A 148 11.69 -9.76 6.62
N THR A 149 11.19 -9.72 5.39
CA THR A 149 11.70 -10.58 4.31
C THR A 149 13.15 -10.25 3.98
N ALA A 150 13.51 -8.96 3.95
CA ALA A 150 14.89 -8.54 3.73
C ALA A 150 15.81 -8.80 4.94
N TYR A 151 15.28 -8.86 6.16
CA TYR A 151 16.05 -9.01 7.39
C TYR A 151 16.28 -10.49 7.78
N TYR A 152 15.23 -11.32 7.78
CA TYR A 152 15.28 -12.70 8.30
C TYR A 152 15.80 -13.73 7.30
N GLN A 153 15.88 -13.39 6.01
CA GLN A 153 16.55 -14.19 4.97
C GLN A 153 16.00 -15.63 4.81
N ALA A 154 14.68 -15.76 4.57
CA ALA A 154 13.99 -17.05 4.40
C ALA A 154 14.28 -17.80 3.08
N PHE A 155 14.99 -17.17 2.16
CA PHE A 155 15.45 -17.75 0.90
C PHE A 155 16.97 -17.86 0.85
N SER A 156 17.51 -18.78 0.07
CA SER A 156 18.94 -18.92 -0.21
C SER A 156 19.50 -17.72 -0.99
N ASN A 157 18.69 -17.10 -1.84
CA ASN A 157 19.04 -15.87 -2.55
C ASN A 157 17.79 -15.00 -2.76
N GLY A 158 17.97 -13.72 -3.07
CA GLY A 158 16.89 -12.83 -3.48
C GLY A 158 16.15 -12.11 -2.36
N ASN A 159 16.37 -12.42 -1.08
CA ASN A 159 15.60 -11.90 0.07
C ASN A 159 15.29 -10.38 0.03
N LYS A 160 16.31 -9.56 -0.24
CA LYS A 160 16.17 -8.10 -0.35
C LYS A 160 15.24 -7.66 -1.48
N ARG A 161 15.31 -8.34 -2.63
CA ARG A 161 14.46 -8.07 -3.81
C ARG A 161 13.06 -8.64 -3.59
N THR A 162 12.94 -9.80 -2.95
CA THR A 162 11.66 -10.38 -2.56
C THR A 162 10.91 -9.50 -1.57
N GLY A 163 11.58 -8.95 -0.55
CA GLY A 163 10.96 -8.00 0.38
C GLY A 163 10.42 -6.76 -0.32
N LEU A 164 11.21 -6.16 -1.22
CA LEU A 164 10.75 -5.05 -2.06
C LEU A 164 9.52 -5.45 -2.88
N LEU A 165 9.59 -6.56 -3.62
CA LEU A 165 8.50 -6.98 -4.48
C LEU A 165 7.23 -7.32 -3.69
N ALA A 166 7.35 -7.99 -2.55
CA ALA A 166 6.23 -8.27 -1.65
C ALA A 166 5.54 -6.99 -1.18
N ALA A 167 6.31 -5.98 -0.75
CA ALA A 167 5.74 -4.71 -0.32
C ALA A 167 5.05 -3.97 -1.48
N LEU A 168 5.67 -3.92 -2.67
CA LEU A 168 5.08 -3.33 -3.87
C LEU A 168 3.77 -4.02 -4.26
N MET A 169 3.75 -5.35 -4.25
CA MET A 169 2.57 -6.13 -4.63
C MET A 169 1.46 -6.00 -3.57
N PHE A 170 1.79 -6.02 -2.28
CA PHE A 170 0.80 -5.81 -1.22
C PHE A 170 0.17 -4.41 -1.31
N LEU A 171 0.97 -3.36 -1.52
CA LEU A 171 0.48 -2.00 -1.76
C LEU A 171 -0.42 -1.98 -3.00
N TYR A 172 0.03 -2.58 -4.10
CA TYR A 172 -0.71 -2.63 -5.34
C TYR A 172 -2.06 -3.32 -5.16
N LEU A 173 -2.12 -4.49 -4.53
CA LEU A 173 -3.38 -5.20 -4.25
C LEU A 173 -4.36 -4.35 -3.44
N ASN A 174 -3.85 -3.43 -2.61
CA ASN A 174 -4.64 -2.56 -1.75
C ASN A 174 -4.75 -1.11 -2.26
N TYR A 175 -4.64 -0.91 -3.58
CA TYR A 175 -4.85 0.37 -4.27
C TYR A 175 -3.80 1.47 -4.04
N TYR A 176 -2.63 1.12 -3.50
CA TYR A 176 -1.50 2.03 -3.38
C TYR A 176 -0.43 1.74 -4.45
N ILE A 177 0.21 2.77 -4.96
CA ILE A 177 1.30 2.67 -5.94
C ILE A 177 2.45 3.60 -5.53
N PHE A 178 3.69 3.21 -5.78
CA PHE A 178 4.81 4.14 -5.66
C PHE A 178 4.77 5.18 -6.79
N ASP A 179 5.36 6.34 -6.54
CA ASP A 179 5.57 7.35 -7.57
C ASP A 179 6.35 6.78 -8.77
N GLU A 180 5.96 7.15 -10.00
CA GLU A 180 6.58 6.66 -11.24
C GLU A 180 8.04 7.08 -11.36
N GLU A 181 8.45 8.14 -10.64
CA GLU A 181 9.85 8.59 -10.59
C GLU A 181 10.77 7.63 -9.83
N GLN A 182 10.23 6.70 -9.03
CA GLN A 182 11.03 5.77 -8.25
C GLN A 182 11.13 4.41 -8.94
N SER A 183 12.28 4.16 -9.58
CA SER A 183 12.51 2.85 -10.19
C SER A 183 12.69 1.77 -9.11
N LYS A 184 12.37 0.51 -9.43
CA LYS A 184 12.61 -0.63 -8.53
C LYS A 184 14.10 -0.75 -8.13
N ALA A 185 15.02 -0.32 -9.01
CA ALA A 185 16.44 -0.28 -8.74
C ALA A 185 16.78 0.74 -7.65
N ASP A 186 16.24 1.96 -7.75
CA ASP A 186 16.45 3.02 -6.75
C ASP A 186 15.91 2.61 -5.38
N LEU A 187 14.71 2.01 -5.35
CA LEU A 187 14.10 1.50 -4.13
C LEU A 187 14.95 0.40 -3.49
N TYR A 188 15.48 -0.51 -4.31
CA TYR A 188 16.35 -1.58 -3.83
C TYR A 188 17.63 -1.03 -3.17
N GLU A 189 18.32 -0.11 -3.83
CA GLU A 189 19.57 0.46 -3.32
C GLU A 189 19.34 1.36 -2.09
N SER A 190 18.32 2.21 -2.15
CA SER A 190 18.06 3.20 -1.10
C SER A 190 17.44 2.62 0.17
N ILE A 191 16.68 1.52 0.05
CA ILE A 191 15.93 0.91 1.16
C ILE A 191 16.36 -0.54 1.43
N SER A 192 16.21 -1.46 0.46
CA SER A 192 16.43 -2.90 0.71
C SER A 192 17.85 -3.22 1.18
N VAL A 193 18.86 -2.57 0.61
CA VAL A 193 20.26 -2.73 1.05
C VAL A 193 20.47 -2.20 2.47
N LYS A 194 19.83 -1.07 2.84
CA LYS A 194 19.95 -0.49 4.17
C LYS A 194 19.24 -1.30 5.25
N ILE A 195 18.10 -1.91 4.93
CA ILE A 195 17.41 -2.86 5.82
C ILE A 195 18.33 -4.04 6.16
N ALA A 196 18.91 -4.69 5.14
CA ALA A 196 19.79 -5.84 5.34
C ALA A 196 21.04 -5.49 6.17
N ASN A 197 21.54 -4.26 6.02
CA ASN A 197 22.65 -3.72 6.82
C ASN A 197 22.22 -3.18 8.19
N ARG A 198 20.96 -3.41 8.62
CA ARG A 198 20.38 -2.98 9.90
C ARG A 198 20.40 -1.47 10.13
N LYS A 199 20.36 -0.68 9.05
CA LYS A 199 20.38 0.79 9.07
C LYS A 199 18.99 1.43 9.02
N LEU A 200 17.96 0.65 8.73
CA LEU A 200 16.57 1.09 8.73
C LEU A 200 15.75 0.11 9.55
N SER A 201 14.94 0.64 10.47
CA SER A 201 13.91 -0.09 11.20
C SER A 201 12.66 -0.27 10.35
N GLU A 202 11.73 -1.13 10.79
CA GLU A 202 10.40 -1.27 10.18
C GLU A 202 9.66 0.08 10.13
N TYR A 203 9.81 0.92 11.16
CA TYR A 203 9.19 2.25 11.20
C TYR A 203 9.81 3.22 10.18
N ASP A 204 11.13 3.16 9.96
CA ASP A 204 11.78 3.98 8.93
C ASP A 204 11.29 3.61 7.53
N VAL A 205 11.08 2.32 7.27
CA VAL A 205 10.50 1.83 6.01
C VAL A 205 9.05 2.29 5.85
N TYR A 206 8.26 2.26 6.93
CA TYR A 206 6.90 2.82 6.94
C TYR A 206 6.89 4.32 6.61
N MET A 207 7.76 5.11 7.26
CA MET A 207 7.88 6.55 7.00
C MET A 207 8.35 6.83 5.58
N PHE A 208 9.18 5.96 5.01
CA PHE A 208 9.51 6.04 3.60
C PHE A 208 8.28 5.77 2.72
N ILE A 209 7.53 4.68 2.95
CA ILE A 209 6.34 4.32 2.17
C ILE A 209 5.32 5.46 2.18
N ILE A 210 4.91 5.95 3.35
CA ILE A 210 3.83 6.96 3.47
C ILE A 210 4.12 8.25 2.71
N ASN A 211 5.41 8.59 2.55
CA ASN A 211 5.84 9.81 1.88
C ASN A 211 6.11 9.62 0.38
N ASN A 212 5.99 8.40 -0.15
CA ASN A 212 6.36 8.09 -1.54
C ASN A 212 5.31 7.27 -2.29
N VAL A 213 4.23 6.83 -1.62
CA VAL A 213 3.09 6.17 -2.27
C VAL A 213 1.92 7.11 -2.52
N ASN A 214 1.24 6.87 -3.64
CA ASN A 214 0.00 7.51 -4.05
C ASN A 214 -1.16 6.51 -3.95
N TYR A 215 -2.37 7.01 -3.74
CA TYR A 215 -3.58 6.20 -3.88
C TYR A 215 -4.04 6.20 -5.34
N ASP A 216 -4.24 5.00 -5.90
CA ASP A 216 -4.64 4.81 -7.30
C ASP A 216 -6.17 4.94 -7.46
N ILE A 217 -6.62 6.19 -7.41
CA ILE A 217 -8.03 6.59 -7.53
C ILE A 217 -8.61 6.14 -8.87
N GLU A 218 -7.79 6.12 -9.93
CA GLU A 218 -8.27 5.72 -11.26
C GLU A 218 -8.62 4.23 -11.28
N ARG A 219 -7.73 3.37 -10.76
CA ARG A 219 -7.97 1.93 -10.69
C ARG A 219 -9.13 1.59 -9.76
N SER A 220 -9.17 2.13 -8.55
CA SER A 220 -10.29 1.89 -7.61
C SER A 220 -11.64 2.29 -8.22
N THR A 221 -11.69 3.42 -8.94
CA THR A 221 -12.91 3.89 -9.60
C THR A 221 -13.31 3.01 -10.78
N LYS A 222 -12.35 2.55 -11.60
CA LYS A 222 -12.63 1.59 -12.69
C LYS A 222 -13.18 0.28 -12.13
N ASP A 223 -12.57 -0.25 -11.08
CA ASP A 223 -13.02 -1.49 -10.43
C ASP A 223 -14.44 -1.37 -9.89
N PHE A 224 -14.76 -0.23 -9.25
CA PHE A 224 -16.13 0.05 -8.80
C PHE A 224 -17.14 0.03 -9.95
N ILE A 225 -16.82 0.72 -11.05
CA ILE A 225 -17.70 0.78 -12.24
C ILE A 225 -17.87 -0.61 -12.86
N MET A 226 -16.81 -1.41 -12.95
CA MET A 226 -16.87 -2.77 -13.50
C MET A 226 -17.75 -3.68 -12.65
N ARG A 227 -17.58 -3.66 -11.32
CA ARG A 227 -18.43 -4.43 -10.39
C ARG A 227 -19.91 -4.08 -10.50
N GLY A 228 -20.22 -2.80 -10.73
CA GLY A 228 -21.60 -2.34 -10.93
C GLY A 228 -22.25 -2.76 -12.25
N LYS A 229 -21.47 -3.18 -13.26
CA LYS A 229 -21.98 -3.71 -14.54
C LYS A 229 -22.20 -5.23 -14.53
N SER A 230 -21.64 -5.92 -13.53
CA SER A 230 -21.75 -7.38 -13.35
C SER A 230 -22.95 -7.79 -12.47
N LYS A 231 -23.82 -6.84 -12.11
CA LYS A 231 -25.10 -7.05 -11.45
C LYS A 231 -26.22 -6.59 -12.38
#